data_AF-A0A1I1GRQ8-F1
#
_entry.id   AF-A0A1I1GRQ8-F1
#
_cell.length_a   1.000
_cell.length_b   1.000
_cell.length_c   1.000
_cell.angle_alpha   90.00
_cell.angle_beta   90.00
_cell.angle_gamma   90.00
#
_symmetry.space_group_name_H-M   'P 1'
#
loop_
_entity.id
_entity.type
_entity.pdbx_description
1 polymer ?
#
loop_
_entity_poly.entity_id
_entity_poly.type
_entity_poly.pdbx_seq_one_letter_code
_entity_poly.pdbx_strand_id
1 'polypeptide(L)' 'MFTVITRAAVAPVSSIHDRMPLILGKDNLNEWIRPNGDPYKIAKMALTKMIMEKAIDYPELYT' A
#
# COMPACT_ATOMS: atom_id res chain seq x y z
N MET A 1 -1.25 -18.86 8.04
CA MET A 1 -0.20 -17.82 8.18
C MET A 1 -0.08 -17.10 6.84
N PHE A 2 0.05 -15.77 6.84
CA PHE A 2 0.19 -14.97 5.63
C PHE A 2 1.22 -13.84 5.87
N THR A 3 1.65 -13.17 4.81
CA THR A 3 2.55 -12.02 4.86
C THR A 3 2.02 -10.87 4.01
N VAL A 4 2.50 -9.66 4.25
CA VAL A 4 2.17 -8.46 3.49
C VAL A 4 3.28 -8.18 2.48
N ILE A 5 2.92 -8.03 1.21
CA ILE A 5 3.89 -7.63 0.18
C ILE A 5 4.25 -6.16 0.37
N THR A 6 5.54 -5.88 0.47
CA THR A 6 6.08 -4.52 0.56
C THR A 6 6.92 -4.19 -0.66
N ARG A 7 7.17 -2.89 -0.87
CA ARG A 7 8.08 -2.36 -1.89
C ARG A 7 8.85 -1.17 -1.34
N ALA A 8 9.82 -0.67 -2.10
CA ALA A 8 10.54 0.56 -1.75
C ALA A 8 9.54 1.72 -1.59
N ALA A 9 9.71 2.49 -0.51
CA ALA A 9 8.87 3.66 -0.26
C ALA A 9 9.08 4.73 -1.33
N VAL A 10 7.99 5.34 -1.77
CA VAL A 10 8.02 6.56 -2.60
C VAL A 10 8.14 7.78 -1.70
N ALA A 11 8.66 8.90 -2.22
CA ALA A 11 8.48 10.19 -1.54
C ALA A 11 6.97 10.51 -1.51
N PRO A 12 6.37 10.85 -0.36
CA PRO A 12 6.99 11.29 0.90
C PRO A 12 7.11 10.23 2.01
N VAL A 13 6.65 8.99 1.80
CA VAL A 13 6.71 7.92 2.82
C VAL A 13 8.17 7.55 3.17
N SER A 14 9.09 7.73 2.23
CA SER A 14 10.51 7.46 2.40
C SER A 14 11.18 8.26 3.53
N SER A 15 10.59 9.38 3.99
CA SER A 15 11.08 10.12 5.15
C SER A 15 10.73 9.48 6.50
N ILE A 16 9.78 8.53 6.50
CA ILE A 16 9.32 7.79 7.68
C ILE A 16 9.97 6.40 7.70
N HIS A 17 10.01 5.71 6.56
CA HIS A 17 10.60 4.38 6.42
C HIS A 17 10.97 4.10 4.95
N ASP A 18 11.97 3.25 4.70
CA ASP A 18 12.41 2.84 3.36
C ASP A 18 11.47 1.86 2.63
N ARG A 19 10.43 1.35 3.30
CA ARG A 19 9.47 0.36 2.77
C ARG A 19 8.04 0.82 2.96
N MET A 20 7.18 0.47 2.01
CA MET A 20 5.74 0.68 2.08
C MET A 20 4.99 -0.55 1.57
N PRO A 21 3.70 -0.74 1.93
CA PRO A 21 2.88 -1.80 1.34
C PRO A 21 2.76 -1.65 -0.18
N LEU A 22 2.59 -2.78 -0.88
CA LEU A 22 2.10 -2.76 -2.26
C LEU A 22 0.60 -2.47 -2.22
N ILE A 23 0.23 -1.21 -2.51
CA ILE A 23 -1.16 -0.77 -2.51
C ILE A 23 -1.77 -0.97 -3.90
N LEU A 24 -2.91 -1.64 -3.98
CA LEU A 24 -3.67 -1.84 -5.22
C LEU A 24 -4.92 -0.95 -5.22
N GLY A 25 -5.29 -0.44 -6.40
CA GLY A 25 -6.60 0.17 -6.60
C GLY A 25 -7.72 -0.86 -6.45
N LYS A 26 -8.90 -0.39 -6.04
CA LYS A 26 -10.08 -1.25 -5.78
C LYS A 26 -10.45 -2.16 -6.97
N ASP A 27 -10.25 -1.68 -8.20
CA ASP A 27 -10.64 -2.38 -9.42
C ASP A 27 -9.67 -3.53 -9.78
N ASN A 28 -8.54 -3.65 -9.07
CA ASN A 28 -7.52 -4.67 -9.32
C ASN A 28 -7.76 -5.98 -8.55
N LEU A 29 -8.83 -6.08 -7.73
CA LEU A 29 -9.08 -7.25 -6.87
C LEU A 29 -9.14 -8.56 -7.67
N ASN A 30 -9.84 -8.56 -8.81
CA ASN A 30 -9.99 -9.76 -9.64
C ASN A 30 -8.66 -10.24 -10.23
N GLU A 31 -7.75 -9.32 -10.57
CA GLU A 31 -6.42 -9.70 -11.04
C GLU A 31 -5.57 -10.23 -9.87
N TRP A 32 -5.67 -9.61 -8.69
CA TRP A 32 -4.90 -9.97 -7.49
C TRP A 32 -5.17 -11.40 -7.01
N ILE A 33 -6.43 -11.81 -6.97
CA ILE A 33 -6.82 -13.13 -6.43
C ILE A 33 -6.81 -14.23 -7.49
N ARG A 34 -6.45 -13.92 -8.74
CA ARG A 34 -6.52 -14.89 -9.85
C ARG A 34 -5.45 -15.97 -9.67
N PRO A 35 -5.82 -17.26 -9.51
CA PRO A 35 -4.85 -18.32 -9.23
C PRO A 35 -3.78 -18.49 -10.32
N ASN A 36 -4.14 -18.18 -11.57
CA ASN A 36 -3.27 -18.26 -12.74
C ASN A 36 -2.98 -16.86 -13.32
N GLY A 37 -2.99 -15.83 -12.49
CA GLY A 37 -2.64 -14.46 -12.88
C GLY A 37 -1.15 -14.30 -13.14
N ASP A 38 -0.77 -13.28 -13.92
CA ASP A 38 0.64 -12.92 -14.12
C ASP A 38 1.15 -12.14 -12.89
N PRO A 39 2.09 -12.69 -12.09
CA PRO A 39 2.58 -12.02 -10.90
C PRO A 39 3.31 -10.69 -11.21
N TYR A 40 3.90 -10.55 -12.39
CA TYR A 40 4.59 -9.31 -12.79
C TYR A 40 3.61 -8.19 -13.11
N LYS A 41 2.38 -8.53 -13.52
CA LYS A 41 1.31 -7.56 -13.81
C LYS A 41 0.87 -6.85 -12.54
N ILE A 42 0.68 -7.58 -11.44
CA ILE A 42 0.30 -7.03 -10.13
C ILE A 42 1.31 -6.01 -9.63
N ALA A 43 2.61 -6.29 -9.74
CA ALA A 43 3.66 -5.38 -9.31
C ALA A 43 3.60 -4.03 -10.05
N LYS A 44 3.18 -4.03 -11.32
CA LYS A 44 3.02 -2.84 -12.17
C LYS A 44 1.72 -2.07 -11.89
N MET A 45 0.71 -2.72 -11.31
CA MET A 45 -0.58 -2.11 -10.95
C MET A 45 -0.55 -1.36 -9.62
N ALA A 46 0.57 -1.44 -8.88
CA ALA A 46 0.71 -0.80 -7.58
C ALA A 46 0.55 0.73 -7.68
N LEU A 47 -0.29 1.30 -6.83
CA LEU A 47 -0.43 2.73 -6.69
C LEU A 47 0.86 3.32 -6.09
N THR A 48 1.43 4.30 -6.78
CA THR A 48 2.67 4.99 -6.38
C THR A 48 2.46 6.47 -6.12
N LYS A 49 1.40 7.06 -6.68
CA LYS A 49 1.06 8.46 -6.43
C LYS A 49 0.26 8.55 -5.14
N MET A 50 0.93 8.94 -4.07
CA MET A 50 0.32 9.15 -2.76
C MET A 50 -0.07 10.62 -2.59
N ILE A 51 -1.20 10.85 -1.96
CA ILE A 51 -1.60 12.17 -1.45
C ILE A 51 -1.50 12.08 0.07
N MET A 52 -0.75 13.00 0.68
CA MET A 52 -0.64 13.08 2.14
C MET A 52 -1.61 14.13 2.66
N GLU A 53 -2.29 13.79 3.73
CA GLU A 53 -3.13 14.72 4.47
C GLU A 53 -2.50 14.99 5.83
N LYS A 54 -2.82 16.16 6.40
CA LYS A 54 -2.34 16.51 7.74
C LYS A 54 -2.94 15.53 8.73
N ALA A 55 -2.11 14.95 9.59
CA ALA A 55 -2.59 14.13 10.68
C ALA A 55 -3.53 14.95 11.59
N ILE A 56 -4.66 14.35 11.96
CA ILE A 56 -5.56 14.86 12.98
C ILE A 56 -5.23 14.11 14.26
N ASP A 57 -4.76 14.83 15.27
CA ASP A 57 -4.57 14.24 16.60
C ASP A 57 -5.94 14.01 17.22
N TYR A 58 -6.27 12.74 17.46
CA TYR A 58 -7.44 12.39 18.23
C TYR A 58 -7.02 12.38 19.71
N PRO A 59 -7.59 13.24 20.57
CA PRO A 59 -7.32 13.16 22.00
C PRO A 59 -7.72 11.77 22.50
N GLU A 60 -6.88 11.16 23.34
CA GLU A 60 -7.19 9.87 23.96
C GLU A 60 -8.53 9.99 24.71
N LEU A 61 -9.57 9.39 24.14
CA LEU A 61 -10.86 9.28 24.80
C LEU A 61 -10.70 8.21 25.89
N TYR A 62 -10.67 8.69 27.13
CA TYR A 62 -10.77 7.95 28.40
C TYR A 62 -9.50 7.25 28.89
N THR A 63 -8.75 7.94 29.77
CA THR A 63 -8.17 7.30 30.97
C THR A 63 -9.28 6.96 31.97
#